data_AF-A0A3A9JLZ1-F1
#
_entry.id   AF-A0A3A9JLZ1-F1
#
_cell.length_a   1.000
_cell.length_b   1.000
_cell.length_c   1.000
_cell.angle_alpha   90.00
_cell.angle_beta   90.00
_cell.angle_gamma   90.00
#
_symmetry.space_group_name_H-M   'P 1'
#
loop_
_entity.id
_entity.type
_entity.pdbx_description
1 polymer ?
#
loop_
_entity_poly.entity_id
_entity_poly.type
_entity_poly.pdbx_seq_one_letter_code
_entity_poly.pdbx_strand_id
1 'polypeptide(L)' 'MTLKASGSNGNIIKKLPITKIIHGPTLNPDLTKQSLDLIIKKFGFNDVIIDGSTVPLRL' A
#
# COMPACT_ATOMS: atom_id res chain seq x y z
N MET A 1 -3.62 46.59 -15.23
CA MET A 1 -2.88 45.32 -15.30
C MET A 1 -3.62 44.31 -14.45
N THR A 2 -4.31 43.37 -15.09
CA THR A 2 -5.25 42.43 -14.45
C THR A 2 -4.50 41.18 -14.02
N LEU A 3 -4.52 40.84 -12.72
CA LEU A 3 -3.88 39.64 -12.20
C LEU A 3 -4.75 38.42 -12.55
N LYS A 4 -4.29 37.61 -13.51
CA LYS A 4 -4.91 36.32 -13.85
C LYS A 4 -4.45 35.28 -12.81
N ALA A 5 -5.34 34.89 -11.91
CA ALA A 5 -5.08 33.74 -11.05
C ALA A 5 -5.12 32.47 -11.91
N SER A 6 -3.93 31.94 -12.22
CA SER A 6 -3.77 30.65 -12.89
C SER A 6 -3.99 29.55 -11.86
N GLY A 7 -5.12 28.86 -11.98
CA GLY A 7 -5.42 27.68 -11.17
C GLY A 7 -4.59 26.50 -11.62
N SER A 8 -3.88 25.88 -10.67
CA SER A 8 -3.48 24.47 -10.74
C SER A 8 -2.83 24.06 -9.42
N ASN A 9 -3.62 23.63 -8.45
CA ASN A 9 -3.10 22.75 -7.41
C ASN A 9 -4.08 21.60 -7.27
N GLY A 10 -4.12 20.77 -8.32
CA GLY A 10 -4.63 19.41 -8.21
C GLY A 10 -3.95 18.79 -7.01
N ASN A 11 -4.74 18.38 -6.03
CA ASN A 11 -4.28 17.86 -4.76
C ASN A 11 -3.52 16.56 -5.05
N ILE A 12 -2.19 16.63 -5.20
CA ILE A 12 -1.33 15.47 -5.30
C ILE A 12 -1.36 14.88 -3.90
N ILE A 13 -2.34 14.00 -3.64
CA ILE A 13 -2.34 13.15 -2.47
C ILE A 13 -1.08 12.30 -2.61
N LYS A 14 0.03 12.76 -2.02
CA LYS A 14 1.23 11.97 -1.82
C LYS A 14 0.77 10.76 -1.02
N LYS A 15 0.58 9.64 -1.71
CA LYS A 15 0.23 8.36 -1.09
C LYS A 15 1.26 8.12 0.01
N LEU A 16 0.80 7.83 1.22
CA LEU A 16 1.69 7.44 2.32
C LEU A 16 2.48 6.20 1.86
N PRO A 17 3.81 6.21 1.96
CA PRO A 17 4.60 5.07 1.55
C PRO A 17 4.30 3.91 2.50
N ILE A 18 3.75 2.83 1.95
CA ILE A 18 3.60 1.57 2.66
C ILE A 18 4.94 0.86 2.53
N THR A 19 5.61 0.58 3.65
CA THR A 19 6.91 -0.09 3.66
C THR A 19 6.78 -1.59 3.97
N LYS A 20 5.82 -1.93 4.84
CA LYS A 20 5.64 -3.29 5.32
C LYS A 20 4.18 -3.62 5.57
N ILE A 21 3.77 -4.81 5.16
CA ILE A 21 2.46 -5.41 5.45
C ILE A 21 2.70 -6.73 6.17
N ILE A 22 2.02 -6.90 7.30
CA ILE A 22 2.05 -8.13 8.08
C ILE A 22 0.64 -8.71 8.02
N HIS A 23 0.50 -9.93 7.50
CA HIS A 23 -0.77 -10.64 7.53
C HIS A 23 -0.81 -11.61 8.72
N GLY A 24 -2.01 -11.87 9.22
CA GLY A 24 -2.22 -12.86 10.28
C GLY A 24 -2.02 -14.30 9.78
N PRO A 25 -2.25 -15.29 10.65
CA PRO A 25 -2.17 -16.69 10.28
C PRO A 25 -3.24 -17.02 9.23
N THR A 26 -2.81 -17.64 8.13
CA THR A 26 -3.70 -18.08 7.04
C THR A 26 -3.45 -19.56 6.73
N LEU A 27 -4.41 -20.20 6.06
CA LEU A 27 -4.30 -21.61 5.67
C LEU A 27 -3.11 -21.86 4.73
N ASN A 28 -2.80 -20.90 3.85
CA ASN A 28 -1.68 -20.98 2.91
C ASN A 28 -0.93 -19.63 2.89
N PRO A 29 0.14 -19.48 3.69
CA PRO A 29 0.85 -18.20 3.82
C PRO A 29 1.55 -17.78 2.53
N ASP A 30 2.12 -18.73 1.78
CA ASP A 30 2.84 -18.43 0.53
C ASP A 30 1.92 -17.85 -0.54
N LEU A 31 0.73 -18.45 -0.72
CA LEU A 31 -0.27 -17.95 -1.67
C LEU A 31 -0.84 -16.60 -1.23
N THR A 32 -1.01 -16.40 0.08
CA THR A 32 -1.45 -15.12 0.65
C THR A 32 -0.43 -14.01 0.35
N LYS A 33 0.86 -14.30 0.53
CA LYS A 33 1.95 -13.36 0.22
C LYS A 33 1.97 -12.98 -1.25
N GLN A 34 1.87 -13.95 -2.16
CA GLN A 34 1.85 -13.70 -3.60
C GLN A 34 0.63 -12.89 -4.05
N SER A 35 -0.56 -13.21 -3.54
CA SER A 35 -1.78 -12.48 -3.89
C SER A 35 -1.75 -11.03 -3.40
N LEU A 36 -1.26 -10.79 -2.18
CA LEU A 36 -1.04 -9.44 -1.66
C LEU A 36 -0.02 -8.67 -2.49
N ASP A 37 1.11 -9.30 -2.87
CA ASP A 37 2.14 -8.67 -3.70
C ASP A 37 1.57 -8.15 -5.03
N LEU A 38 0.76 -8.96 -5.71
CA LEU A 38 0.10 -8.57 -6.96
C LEU A 38 -0.87 -7.38 -6.76
N ILE A 39 -1.63 -7.39 -5.67
CA ILE A 39 -2.59 -6.33 -5.35
C ILE A 39 -1.84 -5.01 -5.10
N ILE A 40 -0.81 -5.05 -4.25
CA ILE A 40 -0.04 -3.88 -3.82
C ILE A 40 0.68 -3.23 -5.01
N LYS A 41 1.27 -4.05 -5.88
CA LYS A 41 1.86 -3.61 -7.16
C LYS A 41 0.83 -2.95 -8.08
N LYS A 42 -0.39 -3.49 -8.17
CA LYS A 42 -1.50 -2.87 -8.94
C LYS A 42 -1.86 -1.47 -8.42
N PHE A 43 -1.69 -1.21 -7.12
CA PHE A 43 -1.93 0.11 -6.51
C PHE A 43 -0.73 1.09 -6.63
N GLY A 44 0.37 0.65 -7.24
CA GLY A 44 1.57 1.45 -7.49
C GLY A 44 2.59 1.42 -6.36
N PHE A 45 2.52 0.42 -5.48
CA PHE A 45 3.49 0.21 -4.42
C PHE A 45 4.42 -0.95 -4.81
N ASN A 46 5.66 -0.64 -5.18
CA ASN A 46 6.60 -1.64 -5.71
C ASN A 46 7.54 -2.20 -4.63
N ASP A 47 7.81 -1.43 -3.59
CA ASP A 47 8.86 -1.72 -2.60
C ASP A 47 8.26 -2.06 -1.21
N VAL A 48 7.26 -2.95 -1.19
CA VAL A 48 6.56 -3.34 0.05
C VAL A 48 6.99 -4.73 0.49
N ILE A 49 7.44 -4.84 1.73
CA ILE A 49 7.77 -6.13 2.35
C ILE A 49 6.50 -6.76 2.90
N ILE A 50 6.20 -8.00 2.48
CA ILE A 50 5.03 -8.75 2.93
C ILE A 50 5.48 -9.94 3.76
N ASP A 51 5.10 -9.94 5.04
CA ASP A 51 5.42 -10.98 6.01
C ASP A 51 4.15 -11.62 6.59
N GLY A 52 4.26 -12.89 6.97
CA GLY A 52 3.21 -13.61 7.67
C GLY A 52 3.51 -13.73 9.16
N SER A 53 2.49 -13.52 9.98
CA SER A 53 2.52 -13.81 11.42
C SER A 53 1.85 -15.15 11.69
N THR A 54 2.48 -15.96 12.54
CA THR A 54 1.88 -17.20 13.09
C THR A 54 0.90 -16.92 14.23
N VAL A 55 0.96 -15.71 14.80
CA VAL A 55 0.10 -15.26 15.90
C VAL A 55 -0.98 -14.31 15.36
N PRO A 56 -2.24 -14.41 15.81
CA PRO A 56 -3.27 -13.43 15.48
C PRO A 56 -2.80 -12.01 15.82
N LEU A 57 -2.94 -11.09 14.86
CA LEU A 57 -2.50 -9.71 15.02
C LEU A 57 -3.39 -8.88 15.96
N ARG A 58 -4.48 -9.47 16.44
CA ARG A 58 -5.42 -8.85 17.39
C ARG A 58 -5.76 -9.88 18.46
N LEU A 59 -5.58 -9.49 19.72
CA LEU A 59 -5.99 -10.23 20.91
C LEU A 59 -7.49 -10.04 21.17
#